data_AF-A0A8C0ZS71-F1
#
_entry.id   AF-A0A8C0ZS71-F1
#
_cell.length_a   1.000
_cell.length_b   1.000
_cell.length_c   1.000
_cell.angle_alpha   90.00
_cell.angle_beta   90.00
_cell.angle_gamma   90.00
#
_symmetry.space_group_name_H-M   'P 1'
#
loop_
_entity.id
_entity.type
_entity.pdbx_description
1 polymer ?
#
loop_
_entity_poly.entity_id
_entity_poly.type
_entity_poly.pdbx_seq_one_letter_code
_entity_poly.pdbx_strand_id
1 'polypeptide(L)'
;MAAGEPGHSGGYYFRFLPQRPFPSLSAPETTSRLRQWSMLGRMKAQAFGFDQTFQAYRKDEFVMDRRVTLHFRSRRTEVKKIEAINIPCTQLSMSFFNRLYEEDIVRDSGHIVKCLDSFCDPFLISDELRKVLLVEDSEKYEIFSQPDREEFLFCLFKHLCLGGSLCQYEDVLKPYLETAKLIYKDLVSVRKHPQTKKIQITSSVFKVTAYDSAGVCYPSTKNHEQTFSYFVVDPVKRHVNVLYHCYGVGDMS
;
A
#
# COMPACT_ATOMS: atom_id res chain seq x y z
N MET A 1 -36.48 34.14 -21.92
CA MET A 1 -35.33 34.27 -21.02
C MET A 1 -34.99 32.89 -20.51
N ALA A 2 -33.92 32.29 -21.06
CA ALA A 2 -33.47 30.97 -20.66
C ALA A 2 -32.79 31.08 -19.29
N ALA A 3 -33.30 30.35 -18.31
CA ALA A 3 -32.63 30.15 -17.04
C ALA A 3 -31.31 29.42 -17.33
N GLY A 4 -30.19 30.09 -17.05
CA GLY A 4 -28.86 29.51 -17.21
C GLY A 4 -28.75 28.25 -16.36
N GLU A 5 -28.41 27.15 -17.01
CA GLU A 5 -28.00 25.93 -16.33
C GLU A 5 -26.82 26.24 -15.38
N PRO A 6 -26.83 25.73 -14.15
CA PRO A 6 -25.67 25.85 -13.28
C PRO A 6 -24.52 25.04 -13.89
N GLY A 7 -23.46 25.75 -14.27
CA GLY A 7 -22.23 25.16 -14.82
C GLY A 7 -21.71 24.04 -13.92
N HIS A 8 -21.46 22.88 -14.52
CA HIS A 8 -20.86 21.73 -13.86
C HIS A 8 -19.47 22.08 -13.31
N SER A 9 -19.37 22.25 -12.00
CA SER A 9 -18.09 22.11 -11.30
C SER A 9 -17.72 20.61 -11.29
N GLY A 10 -17.08 20.14 -12.37
CA GLY A 10 -16.84 18.72 -12.69
C GLY A 10 -15.80 18.03 -11.80
N GLY A 11 -16.16 17.74 -10.55
CA GLY A 11 -15.40 16.88 -9.63
C GLY A 11 -16.10 15.54 -9.40
N TYR A 12 -15.35 14.48 -9.07
CA TYR A 12 -15.90 13.17 -8.69
C TYR A 12 -16.68 13.26 -7.37
N TYR A 13 -17.75 12.48 -7.23
CA TYR A 13 -18.41 12.29 -5.95
C TYR A 13 -18.07 10.91 -5.37
N PHE A 14 -17.47 10.90 -4.18
CA PHE A 14 -17.12 9.65 -3.47
C PHE A 14 -18.13 9.29 -2.38
N ARG A 15 -18.60 8.03 -2.40
CA ARG A 15 -19.47 7.45 -1.37
C ARG A 15 -18.73 6.38 -0.59
N PHE A 16 -18.60 6.53 0.73
CA PHE A 16 -18.06 5.48 1.60
C PHE A 16 -18.90 4.20 1.51
N LEU A 17 -18.24 3.05 1.44
CA LEU A 17 -18.86 1.72 1.30
C LEU A 17 -18.55 0.84 2.52
N PRO A 18 -19.18 1.08 3.69
CA PRO A 18 -18.92 0.29 4.91
C PRO A 18 -19.22 -1.20 4.75
N GLN A 19 -20.17 -1.54 3.87
CA GLN A 19 -20.54 -2.92 3.56
C GLN A 19 -19.47 -3.70 2.78
N ARG A 20 -18.35 -3.06 2.39
CA ARG A 20 -17.24 -3.73 1.71
C ARG A 20 -16.04 -3.80 2.67
N PRO A 21 -16.02 -4.82 3.55
CA PRO A 21 -14.92 -5.00 4.49
C PRO A 21 -13.64 -5.45 3.75
N PHE A 22 -12.54 -5.47 4.49
CA PHE A 22 -11.27 -6.07 4.09
C PHE A 22 -10.99 -7.26 5.01
N PRO A 23 -11.59 -8.44 4.75
CA PRO A 23 -11.46 -9.61 5.61
C PRO A 23 -10.01 -9.96 5.96
N SER A 24 -9.07 -9.71 5.04
CA SER A 24 -7.64 -9.93 5.31
C SER A 24 -7.13 -9.14 6.50
N LEU A 25 -7.63 -7.92 6.74
CA LEU A 25 -7.19 -7.07 7.86
C LEU A 25 -7.91 -7.37 9.17
N SER A 26 -8.98 -8.17 9.13
CA SER A 26 -9.77 -8.56 10.31
C SER A 26 -9.63 -10.04 10.66
N ALA A 27 -8.95 -10.82 9.81
CA ALA A 27 -8.69 -12.24 10.05
C ALA A 27 -7.81 -12.43 11.30
N PRO A 28 -8.13 -13.37 12.22
CA PRO A 28 -7.40 -13.56 13.47
C PRO A 28 -5.89 -13.68 13.28
N GLU A 29 -5.43 -14.50 12.35
CA GLU A 29 -4.01 -14.71 12.08
C GLU A 29 -3.33 -13.43 11.59
N THR A 30 -3.97 -12.68 10.69
CA THR A 30 -3.42 -11.41 10.20
C THR A 30 -3.42 -10.35 11.28
N THR A 31 -4.47 -10.25 12.10
CA THR A 31 -4.52 -9.28 13.21
C THR A 31 -3.44 -9.58 14.26
N SER A 32 -3.17 -10.86 14.54
CA SER A 32 -2.07 -11.30 15.41
C SER A 32 -0.71 -10.87 14.84
N ARG A 33 -0.48 -11.11 13.54
CA ARG A 33 0.76 -10.67 12.86
C ARG A 33 0.91 -9.16 12.84
N LEU A 34 -0.14 -8.42 12.49
CA LEU A 34 -0.12 -6.95 12.49
C LEU A 34 0.12 -6.38 13.90
N ARG A 35 -0.36 -7.05 14.95
CA ARG A 35 -0.05 -6.68 16.34
C ARG A 35 1.45 -6.88 16.62
N GLN A 36 1.97 -8.06 16.32
CA GLN A 36 3.39 -8.39 16.47
C GLN A 36 4.29 -7.42 15.70
N TRP A 37 3.90 -7.03 14.48
CA TRP A 37 4.64 -6.08 13.66
C TRP A 37 4.35 -4.61 14.02
N SER A 38 3.62 -4.33 15.10
CA SER A 38 3.27 -2.96 15.57
C SER A 38 2.51 -2.12 14.53
N MET A 39 1.68 -2.75 13.70
CA MET A 39 0.86 -2.12 12.66
C MET A 39 -0.65 -2.16 12.94
N LEU A 40 -1.11 -3.00 13.89
CA LEU A 40 -2.53 -3.10 14.25
C LEU A 40 -3.08 -1.74 14.71
N GLY A 41 -4.30 -1.40 14.31
CA GLY A 41 -4.93 -0.11 14.61
C GLY A 41 -4.41 1.08 13.79
N ARG A 42 -3.20 0.97 13.23
CA ARG A 42 -2.57 2.00 12.40
C ARG A 42 -2.70 1.73 10.90
N MET A 43 -2.67 0.47 10.51
CA MET A 43 -2.92 0.04 9.15
C MET A 43 -4.42 -0.14 8.94
N LYS A 44 -5.00 0.61 8.00
CA LYS A 44 -6.44 0.65 7.75
C LYS A 44 -6.71 0.56 6.25
N ALA A 45 -7.83 -0.07 5.90
CA ALA A 45 -8.36 0.00 4.55
C ALA A 45 -9.83 0.43 4.56
N GLN A 46 -10.21 1.26 3.59
CA GLN A 46 -11.59 1.69 3.36
C GLN A 46 -11.93 1.67 1.88
N ALA A 47 -13.17 1.34 1.55
CA ALA A 47 -13.66 1.33 0.18
C ALA A 47 -14.61 2.51 -0.06
N PHE A 48 -14.49 3.13 -1.23
CA PHE A 48 -15.39 4.17 -1.70
C PHE A 48 -15.84 3.85 -3.12
N GLY A 49 -17.09 4.20 -3.45
CA GLY A 49 -17.58 4.22 -4.82
C GLY A 49 -17.53 5.62 -5.39
N PHE A 50 -17.43 5.73 -6.71
CA PHE A 50 -17.46 7.02 -7.41
C PHE A 50 -18.42 7.00 -8.61
N ASP A 51 -18.94 8.15 -8.98
CA ASP A 51 -20.05 8.32 -9.92
C ASP A 51 -19.61 8.46 -11.39
N GLN A 52 -18.44 9.02 -11.63
CA GLN A 52 -17.92 9.33 -12.97
C GLN A 52 -16.94 8.27 -13.52
N THR A 53 -16.70 8.30 -14.83
CA THR A 53 -15.73 7.39 -15.47
C THR A 53 -14.30 7.82 -15.13
N PHE A 54 -13.54 6.92 -14.51
CA PHE A 54 -12.15 7.17 -14.20
C PHE A 54 -11.27 7.18 -15.45
N GLN A 55 -10.42 8.21 -15.55
CA GLN A 55 -9.40 8.35 -16.60
C GLN A 55 -8.04 8.53 -15.93
N ALA A 56 -7.12 7.59 -16.14
CA ALA A 56 -5.85 7.53 -15.40
C ALA A 56 -4.99 8.80 -15.54
N TYR A 57 -5.06 9.50 -16.68
CA TYR A 57 -4.34 10.76 -16.89
C TYR A 57 -4.89 11.92 -16.05
N ARG A 58 -6.14 11.85 -15.57
CA ARG A 58 -6.77 12.80 -14.62
C ARG A 58 -6.67 12.31 -13.16
N LYS A 59 -5.69 11.46 -12.85
CA LYS A 59 -5.47 10.90 -11.50
C LYS A 59 -5.44 11.98 -10.42
N ASP A 60 -4.82 13.13 -10.69
CA ASP A 60 -4.64 14.18 -9.70
C ASP A 60 -5.98 14.85 -9.37
N GLU A 61 -6.84 15.07 -10.37
CA GLU A 61 -8.21 15.55 -10.16
C GLU A 61 -9.08 14.52 -9.44
N PHE A 62 -8.88 13.23 -9.72
CA PHE A 62 -9.60 12.14 -9.06
C PHE A 62 -9.27 12.05 -7.57
N VAL A 63 -7.98 12.16 -7.19
CA VAL A 63 -7.57 12.14 -5.78
C VAL A 63 -7.78 13.48 -5.08
N MET A 64 -8.01 14.56 -5.84
CA MET A 64 -8.21 15.91 -5.29
C MET A 64 -9.51 16.08 -4.50
N ASP A 65 -10.48 15.18 -4.63
CA ASP A 65 -11.65 15.24 -3.76
C ASP A 65 -11.24 14.93 -2.31
N ARG A 66 -11.18 16.01 -1.54
CA ARG A 66 -10.79 16.07 -0.14
C ARG A 66 -11.59 15.11 0.74
N ARG A 67 -12.77 14.62 0.32
CA ARG A 67 -13.62 13.72 1.11
C ARG A 67 -12.99 12.36 1.40
N VAL A 68 -12.20 11.82 0.47
CA VAL A 68 -11.52 10.53 0.63
C VAL A 68 -10.33 10.66 1.59
N THR A 69 -9.53 11.72 1.43
CA THR A 69 -8.39 11.99 2.32
C THR A 69 -8.82 12.48 3.71
N LEU A 70 -9.93 13.22 3.84
CA LEU A 70 -10.44 13.70 5.14
C LEU A 70 -10.82 12.55 6.09
N HIS A 71 -11.29 11.41 5.58
CA HIS A 71 -11.66 10.27 6.44
C HIS A 71 -10.50 9.73 7.28
N PHE A 72 -9.26 9.97 6.83
CA PHE A 72 -8.05 9.48 7.46
C PHE A 72 -7.25 10.58 8.19
N ARG A 73 -7.73 11.84 8.17
CA ARG A 73 -7.02 12.98 8.77
C ARG A 73 -7.59 13.31 10.14
N SER A 74 -6.70 13.50 11.12
CA SER A 74 -7.07 13.97 12.46
C SER A 74 -7.33 15.49 12.52
N ARG A 75 -6.74 16.27 11.60
CA ARG A 75 -6.87 17.74 11.55
C ARG A 75 -7.49 18.21 10.23
N ARG A 76 -8.47 19.09 10.33
CA ARG A 76 -9.13 19.77 9.19
C ARG A 76 -8.30 20.97 8.70
N THR A 77 -7.03 20.79 8.36
CA THR A 77 -6.25 21.85 7.69
C THR A 77 -6.60 21.90 6.20
N GLU A 78 -6.60 23.10 5.63
CA GLU A 78 -6.88 23.31 4.21
C GLU A 78 -5.80 22.68 3.33
N VAL A 79 -6.19 21.74 2.46
CA VAL A 79 -5.28 21.10 1.52
C VAL A 79 -5.03 22.01 0.33
N LYS A 80 -3.77 22.40 0.10
CA LYS A 80 -3.37 23.26 -1.01
C LYS A 80 -2.96 22.48 -2.25
N LYS A 81 -2.32 21.32 -2.08
CA LYS A 81 -1.85 20.47 -3.17
C LYS A 81 -2.07 19.00 -2.82
N ILE A 82 -2.43 18.21 -3.81
CA ILE A 82 -2.43 16.73 -3.72
C ILE A 82 -1.55 16.21 -4.85
N GLU A 83 -0.77 15.19 -4.55
CA GLU A 83 0.10 14.49 -5.48
C GLU A 83 -0.26 13.00 -5.48
N ALA A 84 -0.53 12.46 -6.67
CA ALA A 84 -0.72 11.03 -6.88
C ALA A 84 0.40 10.49 -7.77
N ILE A 85 1.30 9.68 -7.20
CA ILE A 85 2.36 9.01 -7.96
C ILE A 85 1.83 7.65 -8.40
N ASN A 86 1.92 7.32 -9.70
CA ASN A 86 1.52 6.00 -10.18
C ASN A 86 2.48 4.94 -9.64
N ILE A 87 1.92 3.85 -9.14
CA ILE A 87 2.67 2.70 -8.62
C ILE A 87 2.35 1.52 -9.55
N PRO A 88 3.35 0.92 -10.20
CA PRO A 88 3.16 -0.28 -11.02
C PRO A 88 2.40 -1.36 -10.25
N CYS A 89 1.44 -1.99 -10.91
CA CYS A 89 0.62 -3.04 -10.31
C CYS A 89 0.37 -4.11 -11.37
N THR A 90 1.38 -4.93 -11.61
CA THR A 90 1.40 -5.90 -12.71
C THR A 90 1.54 -7.35 -12.21
N GLN A 91 2.03 -7.55 -10.98
CA GLN A 91 2.29 -8.88 -10.43
C GLN A 91 1.01 -9.66 -10.11
N LEU A 92 0.80 -10.79 -10.82
CA LEU A 92 -0.32 -11.71 -10.61
C LEU A 92 0.02 -12.90 -9.70
N SER A 93 1.29 -13.09 -9.36
CA SER A 93 1.78 -14.29 -8.68
C SER A 93 2.77 -13.95 -7.57
N MET A 94 2.70 -14.72 -6.48
CA MET A 94 3.69 -14.66 -5.39
C MET A 94 5.04 -15.25 -5.79
N SER A 95 5.13 -15.97 -6.92
CA SER A 95 6.41 -16.46 -7.47
C SER A 95 7.38 -15.33 -7.78
N PHE A 96 6.90 -14.08 -7.85
CA PHE A 96 7.72 -12.87 -7.87
C PHE A 96 8.81 -12.85 -6.78
N PHE A 97 8.54 -13.45 -5.61
CA PHE A 97 9.47 -13.52 -4.49
C PHE A 97 10.31 -14.81 -4.44
N ASN A 98 10.21 -15.71 -5.43
CA ASN A 98 11.01 -16.95 -5.46
C ASN A 98 12.52 -16.67 -5.46
N ARG A 99 12.93 -15.55 -6.06
CA ARG A 99 14.31 -15.07 -6.06
C ARG A 99 14.93 -14.92 -4.66
N LEU A 100 14.11 -14.76 -3.61
CA LEU A 100 14.62 -14.77 -2.23
C LEU A 100 15.23 -16.13 -1.84
N TYR A 101 14.70 -17.21 -2.38
CA TYR A 101 15.26 -18.56 -2.20
C TYR A 101 16.45 -18.79 -3.15
N GLU A 102 16.31 -18.36 -4.41
CA GLU A 102 17.33 -18.57 -5.45
C GLU A 102 18.65 -17.83 -5.13
N GLU A 103 18.56 -16.69 -4.43
CA GLU A 103 19.70 -15.83 -4.08
C GLU A 103 20.15 -15.97 -2.62
N ASP A 104 19.81 -17.09 -1.96
CA ASP A 104 20.22 -17.40 -0.58
C ASP A 104 19.86 -16.30 0.45
N ILE A 105 18.74 -15.60 0.27
CA ILE A 105 18.17 -14.72 1.30
C ILE A 105 17.38 -15.56 2.31
N VAL A 106 16.78 -16.64 1.83
CA VAL A 106 15.94 -17.56 2.59
C VAL A 106 16.33 -18.99 2.26
N ARG A 107 16.56 -19.80 3.29
CA ARG A 107 16.87 -21.23 3.14
C ARG A 107 15.66 -21.99 2.61
N ASP A 108 15.87 -23.19 2.07
CA ASP A 108 14.77 -24.08 1.65
C ASP A 108 13.72 -24.35 2.74
N SER A 109 14.14 -24.31 4.01
CA SER A 109 13.25 -24.42 5.17
C SER A 109 12.31 -23.22 5.37
N GLY A 110 12.52 -22.13 4.64
CA GLY A 110 11.82 -20.86 4.80
C GLY A 110 12.42 -19.92 5.85
N HIS A 111 13.54 -20.31 6.50
CA HIS A 111 14.24 -19.47 7.47
C HIS A 111 15.05 -18.39 6.77
N ILE A 112 14.90 -17.14 7.23
CA ILE A 112 15.63 -15.99 6.69
C ILE A 112 17.08 -16.07 7.17
N VAL A 113 18.02 -15.88 6.26
CA VAL A 113 19.45 -15.91 6.57
C VAL A 113 19.81 -14.71 7.46
N LYS A 114 20.44 -14.98 8.61
CA LYS A 114 20.90 -13.94 9.54
C LYS A 114 22.16 -13.25 9.01
N CYS A 115 22.31 -11.97 9.33
CA CYS A 115 23.51 -11.21 9.05
C CYS A 115 24.01 -10.53 10.32
N LEU A 116 25.17 -9.87 10.24
CA LEU A 116 25.64 -9.02 11.35
C LEU A 116 24.69 -7.84 11.55
N ASP A 117 24.45 -7.51 12.81
CA ASP A 117 23.58 -6.40 13.18
C ASP A 117 24.13 -5.07 12.64
N SER A 118 23.27 -4.34 11.96
CA SER A 118 23.54 -2.99 11.45
C SER A 118 22.25 -2.17 11.47
N PHE A 119 22.34 -0.87 11.17
CA PHE A 119 21.18 0.01 11.17
C PHE A 119 21.04 0.74 9.83
N CYS A 120 19.82 0.83 9.35
CA CYS A 120 19.39 1.77 8.31
C CYS A 120 18.25 2.58 8.92
N ASP A 121 18.59 3.75 9.47
CA ASP A 121 17.77 4.53 10.41
C ASP A 121 16.28 4.63 9.99
N PRO A 122 15.32 4.22 10.85
CA PRO A 122 15.44 3.71 12.22
C PRO A 122 15.43 2.18 12.35
N PHE A 123 15.62 1.44 11.25
CA PHE A 123 15.49 -0.01 11.23
C PHE A 123 16.77 -0.72 11.66
N LEU A 124 16.65 -1.64 12.61
CA LEU A 124 17.64 -2.67 12.86
C LEU A 124 17.62 -3.69 11.71
N ILE A 125 18.78 -3.98 11.16
CA ILE A 125 19.03 -5.01 10.16
C ILE A 125 19.82 -6.13 10.83
N SER A 126 19.17 -7.28 11.00
CA SER A 126 19.74 -8.49 11.61
C SER A 126 19.63 -9.72 10.69
N ASP A 127 19.14 -9.51 9.47
CA ASP A 127 18.86 -10.54 8.50
C ASP A 127 19.03 -10.03 7.06
N GLU A 128 19.34 -10.94 6.13
CA GLU A 128 19.58 -10.63 4.73
C GLU A 128 18.32 -10.09 4.03
N LEU A 129 17.11 -10.43 4.49
CA LEU A 129 15.88 -9.92 3.91
C LEU A 129 15.76 -8.40 4.12
N ARG A 130 15.96 -7.93 5.35
CA ARG A 130 15.98 -6.50 5.66
C ARG A 130 17.08 -5.76 4.92
N LYS A 131 18.25 -6.39 4.79
CA LYS A 131 19.36 -5.84 4.03
C LYS A 131 18.98 -5.61 2.56
N VAL A 132 18.36 -6.60 1.90
CA VAL A 132 17.81 -6.46 0.55
C VAL A 132 16.75 -5.35 0.49
N LEU A 133 15.90 -5.19 1.50
CA LEU A 133 14.83 -4.20 1.49
C LEU A 133 15.30 -2.75 1.70
N LEU A 134 16.42 -2.54 2.40
CA LEU A 134 16.83 -1.23 2.92
C LEU A 134 18.22 -0.75 2.46
N VAL A 135 19.16 -1.64 2.20
CA VAL A 135 20.57 -1.28 1.98
C VAL A 135 20.86 -1.27 0.48
N GLU A 136 20.73 -0.10 -0.14
CA GLU A 136 20.95 0.11 -1.59
C GLU A 136 22.34 -0.32 -2.04
N ASP A 137 23.36 -0.10 -1.22
CA ASP A 137 24.75 -0.47 -1.51
C ASP A 137 25.07 -1.96 -1.26
N SER A 138 24.08 -2.78 -0.88
CA SER A 138 24.33 -4.21 -0.64
C SER A 138 24.41 -4.99 -1.95
N GLU A 139 25.30 -5.98 -2.01
CA GLU A 139 25.48 -6.84 -3.18
C GLU A 139 24.18 -7.49 -3.65
N LYS A 140 23.29 -7.84 -2.71
CA LYS A 140 22.01 -8.50 -2.99
C LYS A 140 20.83 -7.53 -3.12
N TYR A 141 21.06 -6.21 -3.11
CA TYR A 141 20.00 -5.24 -3.34
C TYR A 141 19.37 -5.46 -4.73
N GLU A 142 20.19 -5.61 -5.76
CA GLU A 142 19.70 -5.71 -7.14
C GLU A 142 19.05 -7.05 -7.52
N ILE A 143 18.86 -7.99 -6.57
CA ILE A 143 18.03 -9.18 -6.84
C ILE A 143 16.60 -8.78 -7.22
N PHE A 144 16.13 -7.64 -6.71
CA PHE A 144 14.96 -6.93 -7.21
C PHE A 144 15.44 -5.67 -7.93
N SER A 145 15.16 -5.59 -9.23
CA SER A 145 15.46 -4.40 -10.03
C SER A 145 14.66 -3.18 -9.55
N GLN A 146 15.06 -1.98 -9.95
CA GLN A 146 14.32 -0.76 -9.62
C GLN A 146 12.81 -0.84 -9.98
N PRO A 147 12.39 -1.30 -11.18
CA PRO A 147 10.97 -1.50 -11.47
C PRO A 147 10.28 -2.54 -10.58
N ASP A 148 10.98 -3.61 -10.20
CA ASP A 148 10.44 -4.62 -9.28
C ASP A 148 10.17 -4.02 -7.90
N ARG A 149 11.06 -3.15 -7.42
CA ARG A 149 10.94 -2.47 -6.12
C ARG A 149 9.78 -1.48 -6.06
N GLU A 150 9.42 -0.92 -7.21
CA GLU A 150 8.29 -0.01 -7.37
C GLU A 150 6.94 -0.74 -7.50
N GLU A 151 6.93 -2.05 -7.78
CA GLU A 151 5.68 -2.82 -7.86
C GLU A 151 4.89 -2.77 -6.54
N PHE A 152 3.58 -2.59 -6.65
CA PHE A 152 2.70 -2.47 -5.49
C PHE A 152 2.78 -3.71 -4.58
N LEU A 153 2.93 -4.90 -5.16
CA LEU A 153 3.10 -6.14 -4.39
C LEU A 153 4.40 -6.12 -3.58
N PHE A 154 5.50 -5.63 -4.17
CA PHE A 154 6.78 -5.46 -3.46
C PHE A 154 6.66 -4.41 -2.35
N CYS A 155 6.07 -3.24 -2.65
CA CYS A 155 5.84 -2.18 -1.67
C CYS A 155 5.06 -2.71 -0.44
N LEU A 156 3.96 -3.43 -0.68
CA LEU A 156 3.15 -4.01 0.39
C LEU A 156 3.95 -5.02 1.22
N PHE A 157 4.70 -5.92 0.56
CA PHE A 157 5.57 -6.88 1.25
C PHE A 157 6.63 -6.16 2.10
N LYS A 158 7.34 -5.18 1.53
CA LYS A 158 8.34 -4.36 2.23
C LYS A 158 7.73 -3.70 3.47
N HIS A 159 6.54 -3.12 3.36
CA HIS A 159 5.87 -2.50 4.50
C HIS A 159 5.61 -3.49 5.65
N LEU A 160 5.16 -4.71 5.35
CA LEU A 160 4.91 -5.74 6.37
C LEU A 160 6.19 -6.25 7.02
N CYS A 161 7.26 -6.45 6.23
CA CYS A 161 8.56 -6.87 6.75
C CYS A 161 9.14 -5.87 7.75
N LEU A 162 9.02 -4.58 7.43
CA LEU A 162 9.59 -3.48 8.21
C LEU A 162 8.72 -3.09 9.41
N GLY A 163 7.38 -3.13 9.29
CA GLY A 163 6.44 -2.93 10.39
C GLY A 163 6.40 -1.50 10.98
N GLY A 164 5.81 -1.39 12.17
CA GLY A 164 5.74 -0.18 12.98
C GLY A 164 6.90 -0.05 13.98
N SER A 165 6.78 0.87 14.94
CA SER A 165 7.93 1.26 15.78
C SER A 165 8.38 0.19 16.79
N LEU A 166 7.51 -0.75 17.15
CA LEU A 166 7.82 -1.89 18.03
C LEU A 166 7.74 -3.22 17.26
N CYS A 167 8.08 -3.21 15.97
CA CYS A 167 8.00 -4.39 15.12
C CYS A 167 8.84 -5.54 15.68
N GLN A 168 8.19 -6.65 16.01
CA GLN A 168 8.83 -7.93 16.32
C GLN A 168 8.85 -8.77 15.04
N TYR A 169 9.97 -8.74 14.35
CA TYR A 169 10.07 -9.36 13.04
C TYR A 169 10.20 -10.88 13.08
N GLU A 170 9.93 -11.50 11.94
CA GLU A 170 9.94 -12.95 11.79
C GLU A 170 11.33 -13.49 11.45
N ASP A 171 11.60 -14.72 11.88
CA ASP A 171 12.75 -15.51 11.43
C ASP A 171 12.45 -16.35 10.18
N VAL A 172 11.20 -16.37 9.73
CA VAL A 172 10.72 -17.14 8.58
C VAL A 172 9.98 -16.24 7.59
N LEU A 173 10.10 -16.51 6.30
CA LEU A 173 9.54 -15.67 5.23
C LEU A 173 8.01 -15.80 5.08
N LYS A 174 7.48 -17.00 5.36
CA LYS A 174 6.10 -17.39 5.05
C LYS A 174 5.02 -16.44 5.63
N PRO A 175 5.09 -15.98 6.89
CA PRO A 175 4.08 -15.06 7.44
C PRO A 175 3.94 -13.76 6.63
N TYR A 176 5.04 -13.22 6.12
CA TYR A 176 5.03 -12.01 5.29
C TYR A 176 4.35 -12.26 3.94
N LEU A 177 4.73 -13.34 3.24
CA LEU A 177 4.15 -13.67 1.93
C LEU A 177 2.65 -13.95 2.00
N GLU A 178 2.21 -14.71 3.00
CA GLU A 178 0.80 -15.03 3.18
C GLU A 178 -0.02 -13.77 3.47
N THR A 179 0.48 -12.91 4.35
CA THR A 179 -0.21 -11.67 4.74
C THR A 179 -0.27 -10.69 3.57
N ALA A 180 0.85 -10.51 2.86
CA ALA A 180 0.91 -9.69 1.64
C ALA A 180 -0.10 -10.20 0.59
N LYS A 181 -0.14 -11.52 0.34
CA LYS A 181 -1.07 -12.13 -0.62
C LYS A 181 -2.53 -11.87 -0.26
N LEU A 182 -2.90 -12.03 1.00
CA LEU A 182 -4.29 -11.80 1.45
C LEU A 182 -4.71 -10.35 1.26
N ILE A 183 -3.88 -9.41 1.72
CA ILE A 183 -4.16 -7.97 1.61
C ILE A 183 -4.17 -7.54 0.13
N TYR A 184 -3.24 -8.02 -0.68
CA TYR A 184 -3.19 -7.72 -2.10
C TYR A 184 -4.47 -8.18 -2.82
N LYS A 185 -4.98 -9.38 -2.49
CA LYS A 185 -6.22 -9.90 -3.07
C LYS A 185 -7.47 -9.12 -2.68
N ASP A 186 -7.51 -8.57 -1.47
CA ASP A 186 -8.63 -7.73 -1.02
C ASP A 186 -8.62 -6.36 -1.72
N LEU A 187 -7.43 -5.84 -2.00
CA LEU A 187 -7.25 -4.51 -2.59
C LEU A 187 -7.35 -4.50 -4.12
N VAL A 188 -6.70 -5.45 -4.80
CA VAL A 188 -6.50 -5.45 -6.25
C VAL A 188 -7.55 -6.30 -6.95
N SER A 189 -8.17 -5.74 -7.99
CA SER A 189 -9.12 -6.47 -8.83
C SER A 189 -8.46 -7.01 -10.09
N VAL A 190 -8.84 -8.23 -10.44
CA VAL A 190 -8.44 -8.91 -11.68
C VAL A 190 -9.67 -9.29 -12.48
N ARG A 191 -9.49 -9.43 -13.79
CA ARG A 191 -10.53 -9.92 -14.70
C ARG A 191 -9.92 -10.91 -15.69
N LYS A 192 -10.69 -11.93 -16.04
CA LYS A 192 -10.36 -12.81 -17.15
C LYS A 192 -10.74 -12.12 -18.47
N HIS A 193 -9.77 -11.92 -19.35
CA HIS A 193 -10.01 -11.33 -20.66
C HIS A 193 -10.97 -12.22 -21.47
N PRO A 194 -12.07 -11.68 -22.04
CA PRO A 194 -13.11 -12.50 -22.67
C PRO A 194 -12.61 -13.39 -23.81
N GLN A 195 -11.70 -12.85 -24.64
CA GLN A 195 -11.13 -13.54 -25.81
C GLN A 195 -9.93 -14.43 -25.43
N THR A 196 -8.81 -13.82 -24.99
CA THR A 196 -7.57 -14.55 -24.69
C THR A 196 -7.63 -15.48 -23.47
N LYS A 197 -8.68 -15.38 -22.63
CA LYS A 197 -8.84 -16.10 -21.36
C LYS A 197 -7.73 -15.85 -20.33
N LYS A 198 -6.78 -14.95 -20.60
CA LYS A 198 -5.73 -14.54 -19.66
C LYS A 198 -6.30 -13.68 -18.54
N ILE A 199 -5.81 -13.87 -17.32
CA ILE A 199 -6.14 -13.00 -16.18
C ILE A 199 -5.30 -11.73 -16.30
N GLN A 200 -5.91 -10.58 -16.09
CA GLN A 200 -5.24 -9.28 -16.08
C GLN A 200 -5.72 -8.44 -14.90
N ILE A 201 -4.84 -7.62 -14.34
CA ILE A 201 -5.18 -6.64 -13.32
C ILE A 201 -6.03 -5.53 -13.97
N THR A 202 -7.12 -5.15 -13.31
CA THR A 202 -7.97 -4.02 -13.74
C THR A 202 -7.75 -2.78 -12.89
N SER A 203 -7.09 -2.91 -11.75
CA SER A 203 -6.84 -1.81 -10.83
C SER A 203 -5.65 -0.95 -11.26
N SER A 204 -5.74 0.35 -11.02
CA SER A 204 -4.61 1.29 -11.06
C SER A 204 -4.27 1.72 -9.63
N VAL A 205 -2.99 1.77 -9.28
CA VAL A 205 -2.54 2.13 -7.93
C VAL A 205 -1.84 3.47 -7.94
N PHE A 206 -2.15 4.30 -6.95
CA PHE A 206 -1.52 5.60 -6.75
C PHE A 206 -1.07 5.75 -5.30
N LYS A 207 0.18 6.15 -5.08
CA LYS A 207 0.64 6.63 -3.77
C LYS A 207 0.24 8.10 -3.64
N VAL A 208 -0.54 8.42 -2.61
CA VAL A 208 -1.17 9.74 -2.44
C VAL A 208 -0.57 10.48 -1.27
N THR A 209 -0.12 11.71 -1.55
CA THR A 209 0.40 12.67 -0.57
C THR A 209 -0.38 13.97 -0.68
N ALA A 210 -0.73 14.60 0.44
CA ALA A 210 -1.38 15.91 0.45
C ALA A 210 -0.56 16.92 1.25
N TYR A 211 -0.62 18.17 0.82
CA TYR A 211 0.15 19.29 1.36
C TYR A 211 -0.77 20.42 1.79
N ASP A 212 -0.50 21.00 2.94
CA ASP A 212 -1.07 22.28 3.39
C ASP A 212 0.01 23.38 3.41
N SER A 213 -0.25 24.50 4.09
CA SER A 213 0.71 25.60 4.20
C SER A 213 1.99 25.24 4.95
N ALA A 214 1.99 24.20 5.78
CA ALA A 214 3.13 23.77 6.59
C ALA A 214 3.93 22.62 5.95
N GLY A 215 3.50 22.10 4.79
CA GLY A 215 4.13 20.97 4.11
C GLY A 215 3.20 19.76 4.04
N VAL A 216 3.76 18.54 4.14
CA VAL A 216 2.96 17.31 4.07
C VAL A 216 2.00 17.23 5.25
N CYS A 217 0.70 17.05 4.97
CA CYS A 217 -0.35 16.92 5.97
C CYS A 217 -1.10 15.57 5.87
N TYR A 218 -0.79 14.77 4.85
CA TYR A 218 -1.30 13.41 4.63
C TYR A 218 -0.26 12.58 3.87
N PRO A 219 0.02 11.33 4.24
CA PRO A 219 -0.68 10.51 5.27
C PRO A 219 -0.41 10.90 6.72
N SER A 220 0.69 11.61 6.98
CA SER A 220 1.06 12.18 8.28
C SER A 220 1.98 13.39 8.07
N THR A 221 2.07 14.26 9.07
CA THR A 221 3.05 15.37 9.08
C THR A 221 4.47 14.91 9.43
N LYS A 222 4.63 13.67 9.89
CA LYS A 222 5.94 13.07 10.17
C LYS A 222 6.38 12.26 8.95
N ASN A 223 7.53 12.62 8.38
CA ASN A 223 8.12 11.85 7.30
C ASN A 223 8.67 10.52 7.83
N HIS A 224 8.26 9.42 7.21
CA HIS A 224 8.78 8.08 7.49
C HIS A 224 8.42 7.17 6.33
N GLU A 225 9.30 6.23 5.97
CA GLU A 225 9.04 5.27 4.89
C GLU A 225 7.81 4.37 5.15
N GLN A 226 7.40 4.24 6.42
CA GLN A 226 6.25 3.48 6.85
C GLN A 226 4.99 4.32 6.95
N THR A 227 5.06 5.60 6.61
CA THR A 227 3.87 6.43 6.48
C THR A 227 3.47 6.45 5.00
N PHE A 228 2.37 5.80 4.67
CA PHE A 228 1.93 5.65 3.28
C PHE A 228 0.40 5.67 3.13
N SER A 229 -0.04 6.01 1.92
CA SER A 229 -1.42 5.83 1.49
C SER A 229 -1.45 5.43 0.03
N TYR A 230 -2.08 4.30 -0.26
CA TYR A 230 -2.28 3.78 -1.61
C TYR A 230 -3.76 3.81 -1.97
N PHE A 231 -4.08 4.45 -3.10
CA PHE A 231 -5.42 4.47 -3.69
C PHE A 231 -5.43 3.45 -4.83
N VAL A 232 -6.16 2.36 -4.64
CA VAL A 232 -6.31 1.26 -5.60
C VAL A 232 -7.65 1.41 -6.30
N VAL A 233 -7.62 1.99 -7.50
CA VAL A 233 -8.80 2.37 -8.29
C VAL A 233 -9.17 1.25 -9.25
N ASP A 234 -10.38 0.71 -9.13
CA ASP A 234 -10.99 -0.16 -10.14
C ASP A 234 -11.98 0.66 -10.99
N PRO A 235 -11.62 1.01 -12.24
CA PRO A 235 -12.49 1.81 -13.12
C PRO A 235 -13.75 1.05 -13.56
N VAL A 236 -13.69 -0.28 -13.63
CA VAL A 236 -14.82 -1.12 -14.09
C VAL A 236 -15.89 -1.19 -13.02
N LYS A 237 -15.48 -1.43 -11.77
CA LYS A 237 -16.40 -1.47 -10.63
C LYS A 237 -16.73 -0.08 -10.09
N ARG A 238 -16.05 0.97 -10.58
CA ARG A 238 -16.11 2.34 -10.06
C ARG A 238 -15.89 2.43 -8.55
N HIS A 239 -14.85 1.73 -8.10
CA HIS A 239 -14.48 1.67 -6.69
C HIS A 239 -13.03 2.10 -6.49
N VAL A 240 -12.74 2.70 -5.34
CA VAL A 240 -11.39 2.94 -4.86
C VAL A 240 -11.24 2.32 -3.49
N ASN A 241 -10.24 1.46 -3.34
CA ASN A 241 -9.81 0.95 -2.04
C ASN A 241 -8.63 1.81 -1.59
N VAL A 242 -8.72 2.40 -0.40
CA VAL A 242 -7.65 3.20 0.20
C VAL A 242 -6.98 2.37 1.27
N LEU A 243 -5.71 2.00 1.08
CA LEU A 243 -4.87 1.41 2.11
C LEU A 243 -4.01 2.51 2.73
N TYR A 244 -4.09 2.67 4.04
CA TYR A 244 -3.42 3.73 4.80
C TYR A 244 -2.61 3.11 5.94
N HIS A 245 -1.43 3.66 6.19
CA HIS A 245 -0.66 3.42 7.41
C HIS A 245 0.11 4.69 7.81
N CYS A 246 0.24 4.90 9.11
CA CYS A 246 1.08 5.95 9.68
C CYS A 246 2.04 5.29 10.66
N TYR A 247 3.33 5.64 10.58
CA TYR A 247 4.35 5.03 11.43
C TYR A 247 4.18 5.37 12.93
N GLY A 248 4.40 4.37 13.79
CA GLY A 248 4.40 4.48 15.25
C GLY A 248 4.00 3.16 15.92
N VAL A 249 3.61 3.25 17.20
CA VAL A 249 3.21 2.09 18.02
C VAL A 249 1.77 1.70 17.67
N GLY A 250 1.57 0.44 17.26
CA GLY A 250 0.26 -0.14 17.00
C GLY A 250 -0.47 -0.57 18.27
N ASP A 251 -1.70 -1.05 18.12
CA ASP A 251 -2.50 -1.55 19.25
C ASP A 251 -1.87 -2.84 19.79
N MET A 252 -1.54 -2.85 21.09
CA MET A 252 -0.92 -3.99 21.78
C MET A 252 -1.91 -4.79 22.64
N SER A 253 -3.09 -4.21 22.93
CA SER A 253 -4.16 -4.75 23.78
C SER A 253 -5.05 -5.74 23.06
#